data_AF-A0A6A0IG30-F1
#
_entry.id   AF-A0A6A0IG30-F1
#
_cell.length_a   1.000
_cell.length_b   1.000
_cell.length_c   1.000
_cell.angle_alpha   90.00
_cell.angle_beta   90.00
_cell.angle_gamma   90.00
#
_symmetry.space_group_name_H-M   'P 1'
#
loop_
_entity.id
_entity.type
_entity.pdbx_description
1 polymer ?
#
loop_
_entity_poly.entity_id
_entity_poly.type
_entity_poly.pdbx_seq_one_letter_code
_entity_poly.pdbx_strand_id
1 'polypeptide(L)'
;MTQASCATDVCIPPERWTDVRGDRRQLRTVLWLNGCPLHLEAVEVDPSEDGLLGPVAEEDEATLRVLDNVYPARWTTMSLTWPGEACPREYVTYAVPFGD
;
A
#
# COMPACT_ATOMS: atom_id res chain seq x y z
N MET A 1 19.36 29.40 6.35
CA MET A 1 18.89 28.65 5.17
C MET A 1 18.13 27.44 5.69
N THR A 2 16.80 27.51 5.70
CA THR A 2 15.97 26.41 6.19
C THR A 2 15.73 25.49 5.01
N GLN A 3 16.38 24.32 5.04
CA GLN A 3 16.21 23.28 4.04
C GLN A 3 14.75 22.80 4.13
N ALA A 4 13.97 23.06 3.09
CA ALA A 4 12.66 22.45 2.94
C ALA A 4 12.91 20.95 2.75
N SER A 5 12.70 20.17 3.81
CA SER A 5 12.49 18.74 3.66
C SER A 5 11.13 18.60 2.96
N CYS A 6 11.14 18.29 1.66
CA CYS A 6 9.94 17.83 0.99
C CYS A 6 9.52 16.52 1.67
N ALA A 7 8.61 16.60 2.63
CA ALA A 7 7.79 15.45 3.01
C ALA A 7 6.94 15.13 1.76
N THR A 8 7.47 14.26 0.91
CA THR A 8 6.83 13.80 -0.33
C THR A 8 6.00 12.55 -0.04
N ASP A 9 5.61 12.35 1.22
CA ASP A 9 4.89 11.19 1.67
C ASP A 9 3.39 11.51 1.64
N VAL A 10 2.69 10.90 0.69
CA VAL A 10 1.23 10.95 0.65
C VAL A 10 0.71 10.02 1.73
N CYS A 11 0.37 10.57 2.89
CA CYS A 11 -0.28 9.81 3.96
C CYS A 11 -1.79 9.70 3.69
N ILE A 12 -2.25 8.48 3.38
CA ILE A 12 -3.67 8.16 3.22
C ILE A 12 -4.16 7.51 4.51
N PRO A 13 -5.10 8.12 5.25
CA PRO A 13 -5.53 7.59 6.54
C PRO A 13 -6.36 6.30 6.36
N PRO A 14 -6.37 5.39 7.36
CA PRO A 14 -6.99 4.06 7.25
C PRO A 14 -8.45 4.08 6.77
N GLU A 15 -9.24 5.07 7.19
CA GLU A 15 -10.67 5.19 6.83
C GLU A 15 -10.94 5.47 5.34
N ARG A 16 -9.90 5.84 4.57
CA ARG A 16 -10.01 6.02 3.11
C ARG A 16 -9.67 4.76 2.32
N TRP A 17 -9.22 3.70 3.00
CA TRP A 17 -8.96 2.41 2.39
C TRP A 17 -10.19 1.51 2.48
N THR A 18 -10.49 0.85 1.37
CA THR A 18 -11.48 -0.21 1.29
C THR A 18 -10.77 -1.54 1.44
N ASP A 19 -11.15 -2.32 2.44
CA ASP A 19 -10.68 -3.69 2.62
C ASP A 19 -11.38 -4.62 1.62
N VAL A 20 -10.61 -5.23 0.72
CA VAL A 20 -11.12 -6.05 -0.38
C VAL A 20 -11.58 -7.41 0.11
N ARG A 21 -10.96 -7.93 1.17
CA ARG A 21 -11.16 -9.32 1.65
C ARG A 21 -11.87 -9.38 3.00
N GLY A 22 -11.85 -8.30 3.78
CA GLY A 22 -12.41 -8.21 5.13
C GLY A 22 -11.42 -8.55 6.25
N ASP A 23 -10.17 -8.85 5.91
CA ASP A 23 -9.07 -9.19 6.83
C ASP A 23 -7.97 -8.12 6.93
N ARG A 24 -8.14 -7.02 6.18
CA ARG A 24 -7.23 -5.88 6.04
C ARG A 24 -5.89 -6.20 5.37
N ARG A 25 -5.76 -7.36 4.72
CA ARG A 25 -4.53 -7.77 4.02
C ARG A 25 -4.41 -7.19 2.62
N GLN A 26 -5.54 -6.93 1.98
CA GLN A 26 -5.60 -6.29 0.67
C GLN A 26 -6.50 -5.06 0.73
N LEU A 27 -5.92 -3.90 0.46
CA LEU A 27 -6.61 -2.62 0.53
C LEU A 27 -6.64 -1.94 -0.83
N ARG A 28 -7.70 -1.16 -1.06
CA ARG A 28 -7.87 -0.32 -2.25
C ARG A 28 -8.30 1.08 -1.89
N THR A 29 -7.80 2.07 -2.61
CA THR A 29 -8.31 3.45 -2.51
C THR A 29 -8.13 4.20 -3.82
N VAL A 30 -8.88 5.28 -3.99
CA VAL A 30 -8.72 6.20 -5.11
C VAL A 30 -8.20 7.53 -4.57
N LEU A 31 -6.97 7.86 -4.93
CA LEU A 31 -6.38 9.17 -4.67
C LEU A 31 -6.68 10.10 -5.84
N TRP A 32 -7.12 11.32 -5.55
CA TRP A 32 -7.32 12.35 -6.59
C TRP A 32 -6.14 13.33 -6.54
N LEU A 33 -5.30 13.32 -7.56
CA LEU A 33 -4.16 14.21 -7.71
C LEU A 33 -4.40 15.16 -8.88
N ASN A 34 -4.49 16.46 -8.61
CA ASN A 34 -4.70 17.50 -9.64
C ASN A 34 -5.90 17.22 -10.57
N GLY A 35 -6.98 16.65 -10.04
CA GLY A 35 -8.18 16.30 -10.81
C GLY A 35 -8.08 14.98 -11.57
N CYS A 36 -6.95 14.29 -11.53
CA CYS A 36 -6.78 12.95 -12.08
C CYS A 36 -7.00 11.91 -10.96
N PRO A 37 -7.91 10.94 -11.14
CA PRO A 37 -8.04 9.84 -10.21
C PRO A 37 -6.88 8.85 -10.40
N LEU A 38 -6.49 8.22 -9.31
CA LEU A 38 -5.38 7.28 -9.26
C LEU A 38 -5.74 6.15 -8.31
N HIS A 39 -5.83 4.94 -8.85
CA HIS A 39 -6.17 3.77 -8.06
C HIS A 39 -4.91 3.22 -7.40
N LEU A 40 -4.99 3.03 -6.10
CA LEU A 40 -3.92 2.47 -5.30
C LEU A 40 -4.38 1.13 -4.74
N GLU A 41 -3.55 0.11 -4.92
CA GLU A 41 -3.70 -1.16 -4.25
C GLU A 41 -2.57 -1.32 -3.23
N ALA A 42 -2.88 -1.86 -2.06
CA ALA A 42 -1.92 -2.13 -1.01
C ALA A 42 -2.05 -3.56 -0.52
N VAL A 43 -0.92 -4.23 -0.33
CA VAL A 43 -0.86 -5.60 0.19
C VAL A 43 -0.01 -5.63 1.45
N GLU A 44 -0.53 -6.26 2.50
CA GLU A 44 0.14 -6.39 3.79
C GLU A 44 1.41 -7.24 3.66
N VAL A 45 2.49 -6.77 4.29
CA VAL A 45 3.79 -7.41 4.27
C VAL A 45 4.40 -7.44 5.66
N ASP A 46 5.27 -8.41 5.90
CA ASP A 46 6.14 -8.48 7.07
C ASP A 46 7.61 -8.44 6.65
N PRO A 47 8.50 -7.90 7.50
CA PRO A 47 9.93 -8.06 7.31
C PRO A 47 10.31 -9.53 7.47
N SER A 48 10.90 -10.11 6.43
CA SER A 48 11.49 -11.45 6.48
C SER A 48 12.78 -11.45 7.31
N GLU A 49 13.28 -12.66 7.63
CA GLU A 49 14.55 -12.83 8.35
C GLU A 49 15.75 -12.17 7.63
N ASP A 50 15.67 -12.03 6.30
CA ASP A 50 16.69 -11.39 5.47
C ASP A 50 16.50 -9.87 5.31
N GLY A 51 15.52 -9.28 6.01
CA GLY A 51 15.18 -7.86 5.92
C GLY A 51 14.45 -7.47 4.64
N LEU A 52 13.97 -8.44 3.87
CA LEU A 52 13.14 -8.20 2.68
C LEU A 52 11.66 -8.17 3.10
N LEU A 53 10.88 -7.28 2.50
CA LEU A 53 9.43 -7.28 2.73
C LEU A 53 8.78 -8.40 1.93
N GLY A 54 8.14 -9.33 2.63
CA GLY A 54 7.41 -10.45 2.06
C GLY A 54 5.93 -10.39 2.44
N PRO A 55 5.04 -11.03 1.67
CA PRO A 55 3.61 -11.11 2.01
C PRO A 55 3.39 -11.83 3.35
N VAL A 56 2.36 -11.41 4.08
CA VAL A 56 1.96 -12.09 5.34
C VAL A 56 1.41 -13.49 5.08
N ALA A 57 0.75 -13.72 3.93
CA ALA A 57 0.19 -15.02 3.55
C ALA A 57 0.55 -15.43 2.11
N GLU A 58 0.60 -16.74 1.84
CA GLU A 58 0.95 -17.29 0.52
C GLU A 58 0.00 -16.81 -0.60
N GLU A 59 -1.28 -16.63 -0.29
CA GLU A 59 -2.29 -16.06 -1.21
C GLU A 59 -2.03 -14.57 -1.57
N ASP A 60 -1.34 -13.84 -0.69
CA ASP A 60 -0.90 -12.47 -0.94
C ASP A 60 0.36 -12.44 -1.81
N GLU A 61 1.17 -13.50 -1.79
CA GLU A 61 2.32 -13.64 -2.68
C GLU A 61 1.92 -13.67 -4.15
N ALA A 62 0.85 -14.39 -4.49
CA ALA A 62 0.32 -14.40 -5.84
C ALA A 62 -0.12 -12.98 -6.28
N THR A 63 -0.75 -12.23 -5.36
CA THR A 63 -1.19 -10.86 -5.60
C THR A 63 0.01 -9.93 -5.80
N LEU A 64 0.99 -9.96 -4.90
CA LEU A 64 2.23 -9.19 -5.02
C LEU A 64 2.98 -9.51 -6.30
N ARG A 65 3.12 -10.79 -6.66
CA ARG A 65 3.77 -11.20 -7.91
C ARG A 65 3.05 -10.66 -9.14
N VAL A 66 1.71 -10.65 -9.15
CA VAL A 66 0.95 -10.02 -10.24
C VAL A 66 1.24 -8.53 -10.27
N LEU A 67 1.19 -7.85 -9.13
CA LEU A 67 1.43 -6.41 -9.05
C LEU A 67 2.86 -6.04 -9.48
N ASP A 68 3.87 -6.77 -9.02
CA ASP A 68 5.29 -6.58 -9.37
C ASP A 68 5.58 -6.84 -10.85
N ASN A 69 4.93 -7.83 -11.46
CA ASN A 69 5.16 -8.17 -12.87
C ASN A 69 4.35 -7.31 -13.85
N VAL A 70 3.12 -6.93 -13.48
CA VAL A 70 2.18 -6.25 -14.37
C VAL A 70 2.31 -4.73 -14.27
N TYR A 71 2.56 -4.21 -13.07
CA TYR A 71 2.59 -2.77 -12.84
C TYR A 71 4.00 -2.33 -12.42
N PRO A 72 4.72 -1.56 -13.26
CA PRO A 72 6.05 -1.05 -12.91
C PRO A 72 6.01 0.05 -11.84
N ALA A 73 4.85 0.30 -11.21
CA ALA A 73 4.60 1.43 -10.33
C ALA A 73 4.38 0.99 -8.87
N ARG A 74 5.28 0.14 -8.34
CA ARG A 74 5.45 0.02 -6.89
C ARG A 74 5.78 1.42 -6.36
N TRP A 75 4.85 2.00 -5.62
CA TRP A 75 4.93 3.39 -5.24
C TRP A 75 5.83 3.57 -4.03
N THR A 76 5.49 2.90 -2.93
CA THR A 76 6.19 3.00 -1.66
C THR A 76 5.74 1.92 -0.69
N THR A 77 6.35 1.88 0.48
CA THR A 77 5.87 1.16 1.67
C THR A 77 5.13 2.13 2.59
N MET A 78 4.10 1.66 3.30
CA MET A 78 3.40 2.46 4.29
C MET A 78 3.03 1.65 5.53
N SER A 79 3.04 2.32 6.67
CA SER A 79 2.57 1.79 7.95
C SER A 79 1.17 2.33 8.25
N LEU A 80 0.20 1.45 8.51
CA LEU A 80 -1.15 1.84 8.95
C LEU A 80 -1.45 1.26 10.33
N THR A 81 -1.92 2.10 11.24
CA THR A 81 -2.46 1.67 12.54
C THR A 81 -3.98 1.73 12.51
N TRP A 82 -4.63 0.58 12.62
CA TRP A 82 -6.09 0.50 12.61
C TRP A 82 -6.71 0.85 13.97
N PRO A 83 -7.95 1.40 13.99
CA PRO A 83 -8.65 1.63 15.25
C PRO A 83 -8.78 0.34 16.07
N GLY A 84 -8.29 0.38 17.31
CA GLY A 84 -8.30 -0.77 18.23
C GLY A 84 -7.10 -1.72 18.09
N GLU A 85 -6.15 -1.45 17.19
CA GLU A 85 -4.90 -2.20 17.08
C GLU A 85 -3.75 -1.44 17.77
N ALA A 86 -2.90 -2.16 18.49
CA ALA A 86 -1.76 -1.59 19.22
C ALA A 86 -0.49 -1.44 18.34
N CYS A 87 -0.43 -2.21 17.26
CA CYS A 87 0.73 -2.28 16.37
C CYS A 87 0.33 -1.82 14.96
N PRO A 88 1.19 -1.06 14.27
CA PRO A 88 1.00 -0.79 12.85
C PRO A 88 1.19 -2.06 12.02
N ARG A 89 0.49 -2.11 10.90
CA ARG A 89 0.71 -3.08 9.82
C ARG A 89 1.46 -2.41 8.68
N GLU A 90 2.36 -3.14 8.05
CA GLU A 90 3.16 -2.66 6.92
C GLU A 90 2.52 -3.09 5.61
N TYR A 91 2.55 -2.22 4.62
CA TYR A 91 1.98 -2.47 3.30
C TYR A 91 2.93 -2.04 2.20
N VAL A 92 2.97 -2.81 1.12
CA VAL A 92 3.52 -2.33 -0.17
C VAL A 92 2.38 -1.78 -1.01
N THR A 93 2.58 -0.60 -1.58
CA THR A 93 1.57 0.10 -2.37
C THR A 93 1.93 0.13 -3.85
N TYR A 94 0.93 0.00 -4.71
CA TYR A 94 1.06 0.04 -6.16
C TYR A 94 0.09 1.05 -6.76
N ALA A 95 0.59 1.86 -7.70
CA ALA A 95 -0.26 2.64 -8.58
C ALA A 95 -0.81 1.71 -9.67
N VAL A 96 -2.08 1.38 -9.58
CA VAL A 96 -2.74 0.51 -10.56
C VAL A 96 -3.51 1.43 -11.52
N PRO A 97 -3.25 1.37 -12.83
CA PRO A 97 -4.10 2.07 -13.79
C PRO A 97 -5.54 1.59 -13.63
N PHE A 98 -6.51 2.48 -13.86
CA PHE A 98 -7.91 2.05 -13.99
C PHE A 98 -7.96 0.99 -15.10
N GLY A 99 -8.33 -0.24 -14.75
CA GLY A 99 -8.53 -1.30 -15.73
C GLY A 99 -9.84 -1.09 -16.46
N ASP A 100 -9.79 -1.24 -17.79
CA ASP A 100 -10.93 -1.51 -18.68
C ASP A 100 -11.76 -2.73 -18.21
#